data_AF-A0A9P0D8M6-F1
#
_entry.id   AF-A0A9P0D8M6-F1
#
_cell.length_a   1.000
_cell.length_b   1.000
_cell.length_c   1.000
_cell.angle_alpha   90.00
_cell.angle_beta   90.00
_cell.angle_gamma   90.00
#
_symmetry.space_group_name_H-M   'P 1'
#
loop_
_entity.id
_entity.type
_entity.pdbx_description
1 polymer ?
#
loop_
_entity_poly.entity_id
_entity_poly.type
_entity_poly.pdbx_seq_one_letter_code
_entity_poly.pdbx_strand_id
1 'polypeptide(L)'
;MILLVIFFTISTSVFGDESILCSPSVCDGVKCPTLPEKCNIQNATHSGTFLPSPEACNCCQYCLENLNEGDECSIGYPSAPTPTSICGPGLACKLTNGNLYDGICSRMNTPCTQLQDDYDERRKNGPNLGSMEVRQTCTDEGEFASYKCIPGQTCYCVDIDGTRIFGESDFTSLPEMQMQCKCSRDYQQAKQLFGRELNPSEHFRCSSKGDYDTIQCMREQCLCTDATDGAPTYPNDPMVNIRNISNQTLGCYKGDTVGIYLKKCEEEYITILNETETQKMKNNYNMILGYTFPSCDIDGTYKAVQENSTHKYCMDKEGNILTALSKVDNKTLADSMDCKCLRALSVMTTNEKPSCLENGNYTPMQCRRGSCRCVDGNGNQVCKATPCEVNEIDKDTLKC
;
A
#
# COMPACT_ATOMS: atom_id res chain seq x y z
N MET A 1 -66.49 -10.33 -8.92
CA MET A 1 -65.86 -9.25 -8.15
C MET A 1 -65.04 -9.87 -7.03
N ILE A 2 -63.76 -10.10 -7.27
CA ILE A 2 -62.78 -10.46 -6.22
C ILE A 2 -61.69 -9.40 -6.36
N LEU A 3 -61.61 -8.51 -5.37
CA LEU A 3 -60.67 -7.40 -5.33
C LEU A 3 -59.35 -7.93 -4.75
N LEU A 4 -58.32 -8.03 -5.58
CA LEU A 4 -56.98 -8.45 -5.19
C LEU A 4 -56.22 -7.20 -4.71
N VAL A 5 -56.08 -7.05 -3.40
CA VAL A 5 -55.31 -5.98 -2.77
C VAL A 5 -53.84 -6.40 -2.74
N ILE A 6 -53.02 -5.78 -3.59
CA ILE A 6 -51.57 -5.93 -3.60
C ILE A 6 -51.00 -4.99 -2.54
N PHE A 7 -50.51 -5.56 -1.43
CA PHE A 7 -49.70 -4.84 -0.46
C PHE A 7 -48.27 -4.69 -1.01
N PHE A 8 -47.95 -3.50 -1.51
CA PHE A 8 -46.56 -3.09 -1.74
C PHE A 8 -45.93 -2.77 -0.38
N THR A 9 -45.17 -3.71 0.18
CA THR A 9 -44.25 -3.42 1.28
C THR A 9 -43.07 -2.65 0.72
N ILE A 10 -43.05 -1.33 0.94
CA ILE A 10 -41.87 -0.50 0.72
C ILE A 10 -40.90 -0.84 1.85
N SER A 11 -39.98 -1.74 1.58
CA SER A 11 -38.82 -1.98 2.44
C SER A 11 -37.94 -0.74 2.38
N THR A 12 -38.05 0.14 3.37
CA THR A 12 -37.07 1.20 3.58
C THR A 12 -35.78 0.53 4.03
N SER A 13 -34.85 0.30 3.09
CA SER A 13 -33.45 0.04 3.42
C SER A 13 -32.91 1.28 4.10
N VAL A 14 -32.76 1.24 5.42
CA VAL A 14 -31.92 2.19 6.14
C VAL A 14 -30.50 1.82 5.76
N PHE A 15 -29.93 2.53 4.79
CA PHE A 15 -28.49 2.56 4.61
C PHE A 15 -27.91 3.14 5.89
N GLY A 16 -27.22 2.31 6.68
CA GLY A 16 -26.34 2.83 7.72
C GLY A 16 -25.23 3.59 7.01
N ASP A 17 -25.18 4.90 7.21
CA ASP A 17 -24.09 5.73 6.74
C ASP A 17 -22.86 5.32 7.57
N GLU A 18 -21.85 4.71 6.93
CA GLU A 18 -20.63 4.14 7.55
C GLU A 18 -19.78 5.20 8.28
N SER A 19 -20.23 6.45 8.31
CA SER A 19 -19.54 7.62 8.82
C SER A 19 -19.97 8.08 10.22
N ILE A 20 -21.08 7.56 10.79
CA ILE A 20 -21.64 8.02 12.07
C ILE A 20 -21.12 7.16 13.24
N LEU A 21 -20.35 7.78 14.14
CA LEU A 21 -19.73 7.11 15.30
C LEU A 21 -20.72 6.79 16.45
N CYS A 22 -21.96 7.26 16.35
CA CYS A 22 -23.01 7.11 17.36
C CYS A 22 -24.28 6.50 16.77
N SER A 23 -25.22 6.10 17.62
CA SER A 23 -26.54 5.67 17.16
C SER A 23 -27.23 6.78 16.35
N PRO A 24 -27.92 6.47 15.24
CA PRO A 24 -28.54 7.48 14.37
C PRO A 24 -29.47 8.46 15.11
N SER A 25 -30.12 7.99 16.19
CA SER A 25 -31.00 8.79 17.05
C SER A 25 -30.31 9.97 17.75
N VAL A 26 -28.97 9.96 17.84
CA VAL A 26 -28.19 11.07 18.40
C VAL A 26 -28.16 12.26 17.44
N CYS A 27 -28.28 12.02 16.14
CA CYS A 27 -28.21 13.06 15.11
C CYS A 27 -29.56 13.74 14.85
N ASP A 28 -30.69 13.14 15.27
CA ASP A 28 -32.06 13.63 14.99
C ASP A 28 -32.36 15.05 15.55
N GLY A 29 -31.55 15.55 16.48
CA GLY A 29 -31.69 16.89 17.08
C GLY A 29 -30.55 17.87 16.76
N VAL A 30 -29.57 17.47 15.95
CA VAL A 30 -28.38 18.27 15.68
C VAL A 30 -28.66 19.27 14.56
N LYS A 31 -28.37 20.55 14.80
CA LYS A 31 -28.45 21.61 13.77
C LYS A 31 -27.09 21.78 13.12
N CYS A 32 -26.96 21.28 11.90
CA CYS A 32 -25.71 21.35 11.17
C CYS A 32 -25.40 22.75 10.63
N PRO A 33 -24.12 23.17 10.64
CA PRO A 33 -23.70 24.41 10.01
C PRO A 33 -23.87 24.33 8.48
N THR A 34 -24.05 25.48 7.84
CA THR A 34 -24.08 25.56 6.37
C THR A 34 -22.69 25.31 5.81
N LEU A 35 -22.59 24.41 4.82
CA LEU A 35 -21.34 24.14 4.12
C LEU A 35 -20.84 25.38 3.35
N PRO A 36 -19.52 25.56 3.20
CA PRO A 36 -18.94 26.58 2.33
C PRO A 36 -19.48 26.50 0.90
N GLU A 37 -19.60 27.64 0.21
CA GLU A 37 -20.20 27.71 -1.13
C GLU A 37 -19.48 26.82 -2.14
N LYS A 38 -18.14 26.81 -2.11
CA LYS A 38 -17.33 25.98 -3.02
C LYS A 38 -17.53 24.47 -2.80
N CYS A 39 -17.92 24.05 -1.60
CA CYS A 39 -18.21 22.65 -1.29
C CYS A 39 -19.53 22.16 -1.91
N ASN A 40 -20.45 23.07 -2.27
CA ASN A 40 -21.74 22.71 -2.85
C ASN A 40 -21.69 22.46 -4.37
N ILE A 41 -20.66 22.98 -5.06
CA ILE A 41 -20.63 23.05 -6.53
C ILE A 41 -19.66 22.01 -7.14
N GLN A 42 -18.69 21.50 -6.37
CA GLN A 42 -17.71 20.43 -6.73
C GLN A 42 -17.38 20.37 -8.23
N ASN A 43 -16.64 21.37 -8.71
CA ASN A 43 -16.18 21.48 -10.08
C ASN A 43 -14.66 21.76 -10.15
N ALA A 44 -14.10 21.81 -11.35
CA ALA A 44 -12.65 22.00 -11.57
C ALA A 44 -12.04 23.29 -10.97
N THR A 45 -12.87 24.27 -10.61
CA THR A 45 -12.46 25.58 -10.05
C THR A 45 -12.98 25.83 -8.63
N HIS A 46 -13.93 25.01 -8.18
CA HIS A 46 -14.61 25.09 -6.89
C HIS A 46 -14.66 23.67 -6.36
N SER A 47 -13.60 23.25 -5.70
CA SER A 47 -13.54 21.96 -5.02
C SER A 47 -13.42 22.20 -3.52
N GLY A 48 -13.90 21.22 -2.77
CA GLY A 48 -13.75 21.20 -1.32
C GLY A 48 -13.49 19.78 -0.85
N THR A 49 -12.68 19.67 0.19
CA THR A 49 -12.25 18.40 0.77
C THR A 49 -13.23 18.00 1.87
N PHE A 50 -13.99 16.93 1.64
CA PHE A 50 -14.90 16.38 2.63
C PHE A 50 -14.14 15.56 3.66
N LEU A 51 -14.45 15.80 4.93
CA LEU A 51 -13.85 15.11 6.05
C LEU A 51 -14.97 14.70 7.02
N PRO A 52 -14.73 13.67 7.86
CA PRO A 52 -15.59 13.43 9.00
C PRO A 52 -15.70 14.70 9.85
N SER A 53 -16.92 15.04 10.29
CA SER A 53 -17.11 16.25 11.08
C SER A 53 -16.33 16.18 12.38
N PRO A 54 -15.61 17.25 12.77
CA PRO A 54 -14.92 17.30 14.05
C PRO A 54 -15.89 17.36 15.25
N GLU A 55 -17.19 17.53 15.00
CA GLU A 55 -18.22 17.53 16.03
C GLU A 55 -18.54 16.11 16.52
N ALA A 56 -19.08 16.00 17.73
CA ALA A 56 -19.45 14.71 18.31
C ALA A 56 -20.38 13.93 17.36
N CYS A 57 -20.08 12.64 17.19
CA CYS A 57 -20.87 11.68 16.41
C CYS A 57 -20.87 11.87 14.88
N ASN A 58 -20.06 12.77 14.30
CA ASN A 58 -20.00 13.03 12.85
C ASN A 58 -21.37 13.30 12.19
N CYS A 59 -22.34 13.83 12.94
CA CYS A 59 -23.72 13.97 12.46
C CYS A 59 -23.90 14.93 11.27
N CYS A 60 -22.93 15.82 11.05
CA CYS A 60 -23.00 16.87 10.04
C CYS A 60 -21.96 16.63 8.96
N GLN A 61 -22.27 17.07 7.74
CA GLN A 61 -21.28 17.14 6.69
C GLN A 61 -20.27 18.25 7.02
N TYR A 62 -18.99 17.94 6.85
CA TYR A 62 -17.91 18.89 7.05
C TYR A 62 -17.01 18.90 5.81
N CYS A 63 -16.73 20.10 5.32
CA CYS A 63 -15.96 20.29 4.10
C CYS A 63 -15.10 21.55 4.23
N LEU A 64 -13.85 21.40 3.82
CA LEU A 64 -12.89 22.49 3.74
C LEU A 64 -12.84 23.01 2.30
N GLU A 65 -13.02 24.31 2.12
CA GLU A 65 -12.83 24.95 0.83
C GLU A 65 -11.37 24.86 0.38
N ASN A 66 -11.12 24.40 -0.85
CA ASN A 66 -9.77 24.38 -1.41
C ASN A 66 -9.39 25.79 -1.90
N LEU A 67 -8.36 26.35 -1.28
CA LEU A 67 -7.73 27.61 -1.65
C LEU A 67 -6.78 27.41 -2.83
N ASN A 68 -6.68 28.41 -3.70
CA ASN A 68 -5.79 28.39 -4.86
C ASN A 68 -4.38 28.82 -4.50
N GLU A 69 -3.44 28.59 -5.42
CA GLU A 69 -2.09 29.13 -5.30
C GLU A 69 -2.12 30.66 -5.27
N GLY A 70 -1.48 31.25 -4.26
CA GLY A 70 -1.47 32.70 -4.02
C GLY A 70 -2.54 33.18 -3.04
N ASP A 71 -3.52 32.35 -2.66
CA ASP A 71 -4.54 32.73 -1.68
C ASP A 71 -3.95 32.78 -0.25
N GLU A 72 -4.50 33.66 0.59
CA GLU A 72 -4.13 33.76 2.01
C GLU A 72 -4.62 32.53 2.77
N CYS A 73 -3.74 31.98 3.62
CA CYS A 73 -4.02 30.79 4.42
C CYS A 73 -3.53 30.97 5.85
N SER A 74 -4.05 30.15 6.76
CA SER A 74 -3.62 30.13 8.16
C SER A 74 -3.47 28.70 8.65
N ILE A 75 -2.39 28.40 9.38
CA ILE A 75 -2.17 27.09 10.01
C ILE A 75 -2.93 26.92 11.33
N GLY A 76 -3.66 27.96 11.74
CA GLY A 76 -4.44 28.00 12.98
C GLY A 76 -3.58 28.17 14.23
N TYR A 77 -4.23 28.57 15.32
CA TYR A 77 -3.68 28.66 16.66
C TYR A 77 -4.57 27.87 17.64
N PRO A 78 -4.11 27.50 18.85
CA PRO A 78 -4.83 26.58 19.75
C PRO A 78 -6.24 27.02 20.22
N SER A 79 -6.71 28.21 19.84
CA SER A 79 -8.05 28.73 20.12
C SER A 79 -8.74 29.26 18.86
N ALA A 80 -8.25 28.89 17.68
CA ALA A 80 -8.87 29.21 16.42
C ALA A 80 -10.19 28.44 16.27
N PRO A 81 -11.19 29.00 15.58
CA PRO A 81 -12.38 28.25 15.21
C PRO A 81 -12.02 27.06 14.31
N THR A 82 -12.96 26.12 14.15
CA THR A 82 -12.84 25.02 13.19
C THR A 82 -12.52 25.59 11.80
N PRO A 83 -11.50 25.07 11.11
CA PRO A 83 -11.12 25.60 9.81
C PRO A 83 -12.26 25.42 8.81
N THR A 84 -12.39 26.36 7.89
CA THR A 84 -13.39 26.31 6.80
C THR A 84 -12.74 26.21 5.43
N SER A 85 -11.42 26.33 5.37
CA SER A 85 -10.61 26.33 4.16
C SER A 85 -9.28 25.62 4.39
N ILE A 86 -8.71 25.07 3.32
CA ILE A 86 -7.40 24.43 3.28
C ILE A 86 -6.74 24.77 1.94
N CYS A 87 -5.41 24.83 1.89
CA CYS A 87 -4.74 24.91 0.60
C CYS A 87 -5.11 23.67 -0.24
N GLY A 88 -5.46 23.90 -1.52
CA GLY A 88 -5.90 22.82 -2.40
C GLY A 88 -4.81 21.79 -2.70
N PRO A 89 -5.15 20.74 -3.46
CA PRO A 89 -4.23 19.65 -3.80
C PRO A 89 -2.85 20.13 -4.30
N GLY A 90 -1.77 19.63 -3.70
CA GLY A 90 -0.39 19.96 -4.04
C GLY A 90 0.10 21.32 -3.52
N LEU A 91 -0.68 22.01 -2.69
CA LEU A 91 -0.34 23.32 -2.10
C LEU A 91 -0.21 23.24 -0.58
N ALA A 92 0.82 23.87 -0.02
CA ALA A 92 0.99 24.05 1.42
C ALA A 92 0.95 25.52 1.80
N CYS A 93 0.47 25.78 3.02
CA CYS A 93 0.47 27.13 3.59
C CYS A 93 1.88 27.54 3.99
N LYS A 94 2.50 28.43 3.21
CA LYS A 94 3.85 28.93 3.49
C LYS A 94 3.75 30.25 4.26
N LEU A 95 4.24 30.22 5.49
CA LEU A 95 4.20 31.38 6.39
C LEU A 95 4.99 32.56 5.81
N THR A 96 4.41 33.75 5.94
CA THR A 96 5.05 35.00 5.50
C THR A 96 6.03 35.49 6.57
N ASN A 97 7.17 36.05 6.16
CA ASN A 97 8.19 36.55 7.08
C ASN A 97 7.61 37.55 8.10
N GLY A 98 7.57 37.14 9.38
CA GLY A 98 7.06 37.95 10.49
C GLY A 98 5.69 37.51 11.04
N ASN A 99 4.96 36.66 10.33
CA ASN A 99 3.69 36.10 10.79
C ASN A 99 3.90 34.68 11.34
N LEU A 100 3.29 34.39 12.50
CA LEU A 100 3.44 33.09 13.18
C LEU A 100 2.42 32.05 12.71
N TYR A 101 1.29 32.49 12.15
CA TYR A 101 0.15 31.63 11.79
C TYR A 101 -0.35 31.84 10.36
N ASP A 102 -0.14 33.02 9.79
CA ASP A 102 -0.67 33.39 8.48
C ASP A 102 0.39 33.31 7.38
N GLY A 103 -0.04 32.81 6.23
CA GLY A 103 0.80 32.50 5.09
C GLY A 103 0.05 32.64 3.77
N ILE A 104 0.70 32.15 2.73
CA ILE A 104 0.16 32.09 1.38
C ILE A 104 0.21 30.65 0.90
N CYS A 105 -0.86 30.17 0.29
CA CYS A 105 -0.87 28.86 -0.35
C CYS A 105 0.12 28.86 -1.50
N SER A 106 1.13 28.00 -1.40
CA SER A 106 2.19 27.88 -2.40
C SER A 106 2.46 26.40 -2.66
N ARG A 107 3.01 26.09 -3.82
CA ARG A 107 3.33 24.71 -4.17
C ARG A 107 4.19 24.03 -3.12
N MET A 108 3.79 22.80 -2.75
CA MET A 108 4.50 21.99 -1.76
C MET A 108 5.93 21.69 -2.20
N ASN A 109 6.86 21.76 -1.24
CA ASN A 109 8.25 21.38 -1.42
C ASN A 109 8.57 20.12 -0.62
N THR A 110 8.23 18.95 -1.18
CA THR A 110 8.46 17.63 -0.60
C THR A 110 9.46 16.85 -1.46
N PRO A 111 10.04 15.75 -0.96
CA PRO A 111 10.89 14.88 -1.78
C PRO A 111 10.20 14.38 -3.04
N CYS A 112 8.88 14.12 -2.98
CA CYS A 112 8.12 13.68 -4.15
C CYS A 112 7.97 14.80 -5.20
N THR A 113 7.60 16.02 -4.78
CA THR A 113 7.42 17.14 -5.72
C THR A 113 8.74 17.60 -6.33
N GLN A 114 9.85 17.48 -5.60
CA GLN A 114 11.19 17.72 -6.14
C GLN A 114 11.55 16.74 -7.26
N LEU A 115 11.20 15.45 -7.12
CA LEU A 115 11.42 14.46 -8.19
C LEU A 115 10.51 14.69 -9.40
N GLN A 116 9.29 15.18 -9.19
CA GLN A 116 8.42 15.62 -10.27
C GLN A 116 9.04 16.78 -11.05
N ASP A 117 9.61 17.76 -10.34
CA ASP A 117 10.23 18.94 -10.93
C ASP A 117 11.47 18.59 -11.73
N ASP A 118 12.37 17.78 -11.17
CA ASP A 118 13.54 17.29 -11.90
C ASP A 118 13.13 16.56 -13.19
N TYR A 119 12.11 15.71 -13.14
CA TYR A 119 11.59 15.02 -14.32
C TYR A 119 11.04 16.01 -15.36
N ASP A 120 10.20 16.95 -14.94
CA ASP A 120 9.55 17.91 -15.83
C ASP A 120 10.56 18.89 -16.45
N GLU A 121 11.58 19.30 -15.69
CA GLU A 121 12.69 20.11 -16.19
C GLU A 121 13.53 19.34 -17.22
N ARG A 122 13.91 18.08 -16.95
CA ARG A 122 14.65 17.25 -17.91
C ARG A 122 13.83 16.97 -19.17
N ARG A 123 12.51 16.78 -19.03
CA ARG A 123 11.60 16.62 -20.17
C ARG A 123 11.52 17.88 -21.04
N LYS A 124 11.53 19.08 -20.44
CA LYS A 124 11.52 20.36 -21.17
C LYS A 124 12.85 20.66 -21.86
N ASN A 125 13.97 20.39 -21.19
CA ASN A 125 15.31 20.76 -21.65
C ASN A 125 15.95 19.72 -22.61
N GLY A 126 15.38 18.51 -22.73
CA GLY A 126 15.79 17.46 -23.67
C GLY A 126 17.13 16.77 -23.33
N PRO A 127 17.67 15.91 -24.21
CA PRO A 127 17.22 14.55 -24.52
C PRO A 127 17.46 13.53 -23.38
N ASN A 128 17.70 13.99 -22.15
CA ASN A 128 18.18 13.16 -21.03
C ASN A 128 17.06 12.47 -20.24
N LEU A 129 16.02 12.02 -20.95
CA LEU A 129 14.92 11.27 -20.37
C LEU A 129 15.00 9.83 -20.83
N GLY A 130 15.05 8.89 -19.89
CA GLY A 130 15.04 7.47 -20.21
C GLY A 130 13.73 7.04 -20.90
N SER A 131 13.79 6.08 -21.83
CA SER A 131 12.60 5.59 -22.53
C SER A 131 11.59 4.88 -21.62
N MET A 132 12.05 4.39 -20.47
CA MET A 132 11.23 3.81 -19.40
C MET A 132 11.21 4.66 -18.14
N GLU A 133 11.74 5.87 -18.20
CA GLU A 133 11.67 6.76 -17.07
C GLU A 133 10.26 7.35 -16.95
N VAL A 134 9.61 7.08 -15.84
CA VAL A 134 8.25 7.52 -15.54
C VAL A 134 8.28 8.71 -14.59
N ARG A 135 7.47 9.73 -14.89
CA ARG A 135 7.25 10.88 -14.00
C ARG A 135 6.73 10.37 -12.66
N GLN A 136 7.30 10.85 -11.57
CA GLN A 136 6.85 10.46 -10.24
C GLN A 136 5.41 10.95 -10.00
N THR A 137 4.54 10.08 -9.48
CA THR A 137 3.20 10.48 -9.04
C THR A 137 3.25 10.81 -7.55
N CYS A 138 2.63 11.92 -7.16
CA CYS A 138 2.52 12.36 -5.78
C CYS A 138 1.04 12.49 -5.41
N THR A 139 0.72 12.31 -4.14
CA THR A 139 -0.63 12.54 -3.61
C THR A 139 -0.91 14.04 -3.49
N ASP A 140 -2.14 14.38 -3.14
CA ASP A 140 -2.59 15.76 -2.93
C ASP A 140 -1.85 16.43 -1.75
N GLU A 141 -1.30 15.64 -0.84
CA GLU A 141 -0.48 16.05 0.31
C GLU A 141 1.02 16.11 -0.02
N GLY A 142 1.40 15.85 -1.27
CA GLY A 142 2.80 15.86 -1.71
C GLY A 142 3.61 14.63 -1.27
N GLU A 143 2.96 13.57 -0.81
CA GLU A 143 3.58 12.28 -0.50
C GLU A 143 3.76 11.45 -1.78
N PHE A 144 4.52 10.36 -1.72
CA PHE A 144 4.61 9.44 -2.85
C PHE A 144 3.27 8.71 -3.07
N ALA A 145 2.89 8.49 -4.32
CA ALA A 145 1.77 7.61 -4.65
C ALA A 145 1.98 6.19 -4.08
N SER A 146 0.89 5.48 -3.84
CA SER A 146 0.89 4.17 -3.18
C SER A 146 1.52 3.03 -3.97
N TYR A 147 1.78 3.24 -5.25
CA TYR A 147 2.41 2.27 -6.13
C TYR A 147 3.40 2.93 -7.10
N LYS A 148 4.25 2.10 -7.70
CA LYS A 148 5.10 2.46 -8.84
C LYS A 148 5.17 1.30 -9.82
N CYS A 149 5.10 1.61 -11.10
CA CYS A 149 5.13 0.62 -12.18
C CYS A 149 6.36 0.77 -13.04
N ILE A 150 7.01 -0.35 -13.35
CA ILE A 150 8.07 -0.43 -14.34
C ILE A 150 7.42 -0.79 -15.68
N PRO A 151 7.52 0.05 -16.72
CA PRO A 151 6.80 -0.16 -17.97
C PRO A 151 7.03 -1.55 -18.58
N GLY A 152 5.96 -2.34 -18.70
CA GLY A 152 6.00 -3.69 -19.27
C GLY A 152 6.63 -4.78 -18.39
N GLN A 153 6.87 -4.50 -17.10
CA GLN A 153 7.34 -5.48 -16.12
C GLN A 153 6.33 -5.67 -14.99
N THR A 154 6.56 -5.08 -13.81
CA THR A 154 5.66 -5.20 -12.64
C THR A 154 5.28 -3.84 -12.08
N CYS A 155 4.21 -3.83 -11.30
CA CYS A 155 3.83 -2.74 -10.41
C CYS A 155 4.03 -3.19 -8.96
N TYR A 156 4.53 -2.31 -8.10
CA TYR A 156 4.80 -2.62 -6.71
C TYR A 156 4.35 -1.48 -5.79
N CYS A 157 4.05 -1.81 -4.53
CA CYS A 157 3.61 -0.85 -3.53
C CYS A 157 4.75 0.01 -2.99
N VAL A 158 4.41 1.25 -2.63
CA VAL A 158 5.33 2.28 -2.16
C VAL A 158 4.78 2.95 -0.90
N ASP A 159 5.62 3.11 0.11
CA ASP A 159 5.31 3.82 1.34
C ASP A 159 5.23 5.34 1.11
N ILE A 160 4.75 6.10 2.10
CA ILE A 160 4.59 7.57 2.02
C ILE A 160 5.90 8.31 1.69
N ASP A 161 7.04 7.73 2.03
CA ASP A 161 8.39 8.27 1.83
C ASP A 161 9.03 7.87 0.49
N GLY A 162 8.37 7.03 -0.31
CA GLY A 162 8.90 6.54 -1.58
C GLY A 162 9.61 5.18 -1.49
N THR A 163 9.69 4.57 -0.30
CA THR A 163 10.30 3.26 -0.09
C THR A 163 9.42 2.15 -0.67
N ARG A 164 10.01 1.21 -1.42
CA ARG A 164 9.31 0.01 -1.93
C ARG A 164 8.92 -0.91 -0.77
N ILE A 165 7.65 -1.29 -0.70
CA ILE A 165 7.10 -2.15 0.36
C ILE A 165 6.41 -3.37 -0.25
N PHE A 166 5.84 -4.22 0.61
CA PHE A 166 5.15 -5.43 0.20
C PHE A 166 3.95 -5.12 -0.72
N GLY A 167 3.74 -5.97 -1.72
CA GLY A 167 2.69 -5.86 -2.72
C GLY A 167 3.30 -5.72 -4.10
N GLU A 168 3.10 -6.73 -4.94
CA GLU A 168 3.62 -6.75 -6.31
C GLU A 168 2.60 -7.44 -7.23
N SER A 169 2.39 -6.84 -8.39
CA SER A 169 1.51 -7.37 -9.42
C SER A 169 2.15 -7.26 -10.80
N ASP A 170 1.65 -8.07 -11.73
CA ASP A 170 2.03 -7.94 -13.14
C ASP A 170 1.65 -6.55 -13.66
N PHE A 171 2.34 -6.08 -14.68
CA PHE A 171 2.09 -4.74 -15.22
C PHE A 171 0.61 -4.58 -15.62
N THR A 172 -0.05 -3.59 -15.04
CA THR A 172 -1.45 -3.24 -15.32
C THR A 172 -1.54 -1.79 -15.79
N SER A 173 -2.47 -1.52 -16.72
CA SER A 173 -2.77 -0.15 -17.15
C SER A 173 -3.65 0.61 -16.16
N LEU A 174 -4.18 -0.08 -15.14
CA LEU A 174 -5.08 0.50 -14.13
C LEU A 174 -4.57 0.18 -12.70
N PRO A 175 -3.33 0.55 -12.36
CA PRO A 175 -2.75 0.25 -11.06
C PRO A 175 -3.47 0.98 -9.93
N GLU A 176 -3.98 2.20 -10.16
CA GLU A 176 -4.75 2.97 -9.17
C GLU A 176 -5.95 2.16 -8.65
N MET A 177 -6.66 1.41 -9.50
CA MET A 177 -7.81 0.63 -9.04
C MET A 177 -7.46 -0.75 -8.47
N GLN A 178 -6.21 -1.21 -8.63
CA GLN A 178 -5.81 -2.59 -8.28
C GLN A 178 -4.71 -2.67 -7.22
N MET A 179 -4.08 -1.55 -6.89
CA MET A 179 -2.95 -1.44 -5.97
C MET A 179 -3.06 -0.14 -5.19
N GLN A 180 -4.09 -0.03 -4.36
CA GLN A 180 -4.21 1.09 -3.41
C GLN A 180 -3.15 0.96 -2.29
N CYS A 181 -2.67 -0.26 -2.06
CA CYS A 181 -1.60 -0.62 -1.13
C CYS A 181 -1.87 -0.17 0.32
N LYS A 182 -3.14 0.03 0.67
CA LYS A 182 -3.56 0.58 1.97
C LYS A 182 -3.14 -0.34 3.12
N CYS A 183 -3.38 -1.65 2.99
CA CYS A 183 -2.97 -2.63 4.00
C CYS A 183 -1.45 -2.66 4.18
N SER A 184 -0.69 -2.62 3.09
CA SER A 184 0.79 -2.58 3.15
C SER A 184 1.33 -1.32 3.84
N ARG A 185 0.71 -0.16 3.60
CA ARG A 185 1.08 1.11 4.25
C ARG A 185 0.73 1.11 5.73
N ASP A 186 -0.46 0.62 6.09
CA ASP A 186 -0.87 0.48 7.49
C ASP A 186 0.04 -0.49 8.25
N TYR A 187 0.47 -1.58 7.61
CA TYR A 187 1.49 -2.47 8.16
C TYR A 187 2.83 -1.75 8.38
N GLN A 188 3.30 -0.90 7.45
CA GLN A 188 4.52 -0.13 7.67
C GLN A 188 4.39 0.82 8.86
N GLN A 189 3.26 1.53 8.96
CA GLN A 189 3.00 2.42 10.08
C GLN A 189 3.00 1.66 11.41
N ALA A 190 2.35 0.49 11.46
CA ALA A 190 2.37 -0.38 12.63
C ALA A 190 3.78 -0.88 12.95
N LYS A 191 4.55 -1.34 11.96
CA LYS A 191 5.95 -1.76 12.12
C LYS A 191 6.82 -0.63 12.70
N GLN A 192 6.64 0.60 12.25
CA GLN A 192 7.35 1.78 12.77
C GLN A 192 6.96 2.06 14.23
N LEU A 193 5.67 1.98 14.56
CA LEU A 193 5.15 2.20 15.91
C LEU A 193 5.67 1.15 16.92
N PHE A 194 5.66 -0.12 16.54
CA PHE A 194 6.13 -1.22 17.39
C PHE A 194 7.66 -1.39 17.39
N GLY A 195 8.36 -0.79 16.43
CA GLY A 195 9.82 -0.89 16.29
C GLY A 195 10.32 -2.29 15.90
N ARG A 196 9.45 -3.17 15.41
CA ARG A 196 9.77 -4.54 14.97
C ARG A 196 8.79 -5.03 13.91
N GLU A 197 9.17 -6.09 13.19
CA GLU A 197 8.20 -6.81 12.34
C GLU A 197 7.12 -7.48 13.23
N LEU A 198 5.90 -7.50 12.70
CA LEU A 198 4.76 -8.13 13.35
C LEU A 198 4.66 -9.58 12.87
N ASN A 199 4.34 -10.48 13.79
CA ASN A 199 4.12 -11.88 13.46
C ASN A 199 2.78 -12.02 12.71
N PRO A 200 2.56 -13.11 11.95
CA PRO A 200 1.37 -13.28 11.12
C PRO A 200 0.01 -13.10 11.83
N SER A 201 -0.06 -13.29 13.16
CA SER A 201 -1.25 -13.11 13.98
C SER A 201 -1.40 -11.73 14.63
N GLU A 202 -0.44 -10.82 14.41
CA GLU A 202 -0.37 -9.48 15.02
C GLU A 202 -0.74 -8.35 14.06
N HIS A 203 -1.09 -8.65 12.81
CA HIS A 203 -1.45 -7.67 11.80
C HIS A 203 -2.63 -8.15 10.94
N PHE A 204 -3.24 -7.23 10.19
CA PHE A 204 -4.22 -7.57 9.16
C PHE A 204 -3.55 -8.28 8.00
N ARG A 205 -4.20 -9.29 7.42
CA ARG A 205 -3.70 -9.93 6.22
C ARG A 205 -3.91 -9.03 5.02
N CYS A 206 -2.86 -8.85 4.23
CA CYS A 206 -2.96 -8.16 2.95
C CYS A 206 -3.13 -9.14 1.79
N SER A 207 -3.68 -8.67 0.68
CA SER A 207 -3.62 -9.36 -0.60
C SER A 207 -2.21 -9.32 -1.17
N SER A 208 -1.93 -10.15 -2.19
CA SER A 208 -0.65 -10.15 -2.91
C SER A 208 -0.29 -8.81 -3.57
N LYS A 209 -1.29 -7.93 -3.77
CA LYS A 209 -1.16 -6.60 -4.37
C LYS A 209 -1.02 -5.48 -3.34
N GLY A 210 -1.10 -5.79 -2.04
CA GLY A 210 -0.92 -4.83 -0.94
C GLY A 210 -2.20 -4.17 -0.41
N ASP A 211 -3.34 -4.44 -1.02
CA ASP A 211 -4.67 -4.09 -0.50
C ASP A 211 -5.09 -5.05 0.63
N TYR A 212 -6.17 -4.79 1.37
CA TYR A 212 -6.63 -5.72 2.39
C TYR A 212 -7.10 -7.03 1.76
N ASP A 213 -6.80 -8.16 2.42
CA ASP A 213 -7.50 -9.40 2.13
C ASP A 213 -8.97 -9.21 2.52
N THR A 214 -9.89 -9.68 1.67
CA THR A 214 -11.33 -9.57 1.89
C THR A 214 -11.82 -10.40 3.07
N ILE A 215 -10.97 -11.25 3.65
CA ILE A 215 -11.26 -12.00 4.86
C ILE A 215 -10.21 -11.67 5.91
N GLN A 216 -10.66 -11.31 7.11
CA GLN A 216 -9.79 -11.09 8.25
C GLN A 216 -10.21 -12.02 9.39
N CYS A 217 -9.25 -12.80 9.89
CA CYS A 217 -9.46 -13.66 11.05
C CYS A 217 -8.73 -13.11 12.28
N MET A 218 -9.48 -12.90 13.35
CA MET A 218 -8.96 -12.62 14.68
C MET A 218 -9.15 -13.85 15.55
N ARG A 219 -8.05 -14.50 15.92
CA ARG A 219 -8.05 -15.80 16.60
C ARG A 219 -8.79 -16.84 15.75
N GLU A 220 -9.90 -17.37 16.24
CA GLU A 220 -10.71 -18.36 15.54
C GLU A 220 -11.94 -17.76 14.85
N GLN A 221 -12.13 -16.45 14.89
CA GLN A 221 -13.31 -15.79 14.32
C GLN A 221 -12.91 -14.95 13.11
N CYS A 222 -13.63 -15.13 12.01
CA CYS A 222 -13.35 -14.51 10.73
C CYS A 222 -14.55 -13.73 10.22
N LEU A 223 -14.27 -12.63 9.52
CA LEU A 223 -15.28 -11.73 8.96
C LEU A 223 -14.83 -11.23 7.58
N CYS A 224 -15.78 -10.72 6.80
CA CYS A 224 -15.48 -10.06 5.54
C CYS A 224 -15.07 -8.60 5.80
N THR A 225 -14.06 -8.14 5.06
CA THR A 225 -13.64 -6.74 5.05
C THR A 225 -13.65 -6.19 3.63
N ASP A 226 -13.83 -4.88 3.50
CA ASP A 226 -13.60 -4.19 2.25
C ASP A 226 -12.09 -4.20 1.92
N ALA A 227 -11.76 -4.39 0.65
CA ALA A 227 -10.38 -4.50 0.20
C ALA A 227 -9.64 -3.15 0.23
N THR A 228 -10.36 -2.04 0.12
CA THR A 228 -9.81 -0.69 -0.06
C THR A 228 -9.40 -0.05 1.26
N ASP A 229 -10.22 -0.19 2.30
CA ASP A 229 -10.00 0.45 3.60
C ASP A 229 -9.92 -0.53 4.78
N GLY A 230 -10.24 -1.80 4.56
CA GLY A 230 -10.24 -2.83 5.60
C GLY A 230 -11.46 -2.77 6.52
N ALA A 231 -12.48 -1.97 6.19
CA ALA A 231 -13.69 -1.84 6.99
C ALA A 231 -14.42 -3.19 7.09
N PRO A 232 -14.81 -3.63 8.30
CA PRO A 232 -15.54 -4.87 8.47
C PRO A 232 -16.98 -4.73 7.94
N THR A 233 -17.49 -5.76 7.24
CA THR A 233 -18.90 -5.79 6.81
C THR A 233 -19.88 -6.10 7.97
N TYR A 234 -19.35 -6.28 9.18
CA TYR A 234 -20.14 -6.36 10.41
C TYR A 234 -20.84 -5.02 10.66
N PRO A 235 -22.15 -4.99 10.98
CA PRO A 235 -22.99 -6.07 11.53
C PRO A 235 -23.78 -6.89 10.50
N ASN A 236 -23.61 -6.63 9.19
CA ASN A 236 -24.45 -7.24 8.15
C ASN A 236 -24.11 -8.73 7.91
N ASP A 237 -22.84 -9.11 8.06
CA ASP A 237 -22.40 -10.50 8.02
C ASP A 237 -21.94 -11.00 9.40
N PRO A 238 -22.36 -12.20 9.85
CA PRO A 238 -21.92 -12.76 11.11
C PRO A 238 -20.47 -13.24 11.03
N MET A 239 -19.74 -13.10 12.15
CA MET A 239 -18.42 -13.73 12.29
C MET A 239 -18.57 -15.25 12.26
N VAL A 240 -17.69 -15.94 11.55
CA VAL A 240 -17.69 -17.40 11.44
C VAL A 240 -16.41 -17.98 12.00
N ASN A 241 -16.47 -19.24 12.47
CA ASN A 241 -15.26 -19.92 12.91
C ASN A 241 -14.32 -20.18 11.72
N ILE A 242 -13.00 -20.01 11.91
CA ILE A 242 -11.97 -20.20 10.89
C ILE A 242 -12.05 -21.57 10.18
N ARG A 243 -12.49 -22.62 10.88
CA ARG A 243 -12.64 -23.98 10.32
C ARG A 243 -13.89 -24.14 9.43
N ASN A 244 -14.83 -23.22 9.52
CA ASN A 244 -16.13 -23.27 8.86
C ASN A 244 -16.28 -22.20 7.76
N ILE A 245 -15.18 -21.57 7.33
CA ILE A 245 -15.21 -20.57 6.26
C ILE A 245 -15.52 -21.25 4.92
N SER A 246 -16.52 -20.74 4.21
CA SER A 246 -16.95 -21.21 2.90
C SER A 246 -17.72 -20.11 2.19
N ASN A 247 -17.98 -20.25 0.88
CA ASN A 247 -18.84 -19.33 0.12
C ASN A 247 -20.28 -19.26 0.67
N GLN A 248 -20.71 -20.24 1.48
CA GLN A 248 -22.05 -20.26 2.10
C GLN A 248 -22.08 -19.52 3.44
N THR A 249 -20.95 -19.46 4.14
CA THR A 249 -20.84 -18.89 5.50
C THR A 249 -20.28 -17.47 5.48
N LEU A 250 -19.39 -17.17 4.53
CA LEU A 250 -18.86 -15.83 4.26
C LEU A 250 -18.95 -15.56 2.76
N GLY A 251 -19.78 -14.59 2.35
CA GLY A 251 -20.00 -14.28 0.93
C GLY A 251 -18.76 -13.73 0.21
N CYS A 252 -17.81 -13.15 0.95
CA CYS A 252 -16.52 -12.71 0.41
C CYS A 252 -15.53 -13.86 0.18
N TYR A 253 -15.82 -15.08 0.66
CA TYR A 253 -14.96 -16.23 0.39
C TYR A 253 -14.98 -16.55 -1.10
N LYS A 254 -13.78 -16.75 -1.66
CA LYS A 254 -13.58 -17.12 -3.08
C LYS A 254 -12.77 -18.39 -3.25
N GLY A 255 -12.48 -19.10 -2.15
CA GLY A 255 -11.73 -20.35 -2.18
C GLY A 255 -12.60 -21.53 -2.60
N ASP A 256 -11.97 -22.50 -3.28
CA ASP A 256 -12.64 -23.73 -3.72
C ASP A 256 -12.83 -24.75 -2.57
N THR A 257 -12.09 -24.58 -1.46
CA THR A 257 -12.01 -25.53 -0.34
C THR A 257 -12.43 -24.90 0.97
N VAL A 258 -13.37 -25.52 1.69
CA VAL A 258 -13.84 -25.04 3.01
C VAL A 258 -12.70 -25.02 4.03
N GLY A 259 -12.60 -23.92 4.79
CA GLY A 259 -11.72 -23.80 5.95
C GLY A 259 -10.24 -23.49 5.65
N ILE A 260 -9.86 -23.27 4.39
CA ILE A 260 -8.49 -22.84 4.07
C ILE A 260 -8.43 -21.32 4.15
N TYR A 261 -7.90 -20.82 5.26
CA TYR A 261 -7.52 -19.42 5.45
C TYR A 261 -6.01 -19.28 5.52
N LEU A 262 -5.32 -20.04 6.36
CA LEU A 262 -3.87 -19.96 6.52
C LEU A 262 -3.16 -20.41 5.24
N LYS A 263 -2.16 -19.67 4.82
CA LYS A 263 -1.25 -20.05 3.74
C LYS A 263 -0.07 -20.85 4.29
N LYS A 264 0.64 -21.56 3.42
CA LYS A 264 1.73 -22.48 3.79
C LYS A 264 2.75 -21.90 4.78
N CYS A 265 3.21 -20.67 4.56
CA CYS A 265 4.18 -20.04 5.46
C CYS A 265 3.58 -19.78 6.85
N GLU A 266 2.34 -19.29 6.92
CA GLU A 266 1.65 -19.07 8.19
C GLU A 266 1.35 -20.40 8.91
N GLU A 267 0.96 -21.44 8.18
CA GLU A 267 0.73 -22.77 8.73
C GLU A 267 2.00 -23.34 9.36
N GLU A 268 3.13 -23.24 8.66
CA GLU A 268 4.44 -23.65 9.16
C GLU A 268 4.84 -22.82 10.40
N TYR A 269 4.68 -21.50 10.33
CA TYR A 269 4.96 -20.59 11.44
C TYR A 269 4.16 -20.93 12.69
N ILE A 270 2.83 -21.11 12.55
CA ILE A 270 1.92 -21.40 13.67
C ILE A 270 2.19 -22.80 14.24
N THR A 271 2.54 -23.77 13.39
CA THR A 271 2.91 -25.12 13.84
C THR A 271 4.13 -25.07 14.76
N ILE A 272 5.18 -24.38 14.34
CA ILE A 272 6.39 -24.19 15.15
C ILE A 272 6.06 -23.44 16.44
N LEU A 273 5.24 -22.39 16.36
CA LEU A 273 4.81 -21.62 17.54
C LEU A 273 4.13 -22.52 18.58
N ASN A 274 3.12 -23.29 18.17
CA ASN A 274 2.38 -24.21 19.04
C ASN A 274 3.27 -25.29 19.67
N GLU A 275 4.22 -25.83 18.89
CA GLU A 275 5.20 -26.80 19.40
C GLU A 275 6.08 -26.17 20.49
N THR A 276 6.59 -24.96 20.25
CA THR A 276 7.43 -24.26 21.23
C THR A 276 6.66 -23.91 22.50
N GLU A 277 5.41 -23.47 22.39
CA GLU A 277 4.56 -23.19 23.55
C GLU A 277 4.23 -24.46 24.36
N THR A 278 3.92 -25.55 23.67
CA THR A 278 3.66 -26.85 24.30
C THR A 278 4.88 -27.33 25.08
N GLN A 279 6.08 -27.20 24.52
CA GLN A 279 7.31 -27.59 25.21
C GLN A 279 7.64 -26.66 26.39
N LYS A 280 7.41 -25.35 26.26
CA LYS A 280 7.57 -24.40 27.37
C LYS A 280 6.68 -24.78 28.55
N MET A 281 5.41 -25.10 28.27
CA MET A 281 4.46 -25.53 29.30
C MET A 281 4.82 -26.89 29.92
N LYS A 282 5.18 -27.90 29.12
CA LYS A 282 5.51 -29.24 29.63
C LYS A 282 6.74 -29.26 30.53
N ASN A 283 7.77 -28.50 30.16
CA ASN A 283 9.07 -28.55 30.82
C ASN A 283 9.32 -27.33 31.74
N ASN A 284 8.33 -26.45 31.88
CA ASN A 284 8.42 -25.19 32.62
C ASN A 284 9.65 -24.34 32.20
N TYR A 285 9.91 -24.27 30.89
CA TYR A 285 11.01 -23.50 30.33
C TYR A 285 10.57 -22.07 30.00
N ASN A 286 11.43 -21.10 30.31
CA ASN A 286 11.18 -19.70 29.96
C ASN A 286 11.41 -19.43 28.45
N MET A 287 12.31 -20.17 27.81
CA MET A 287 12.68 -19.99 26.41
C MET A 287 13.17 -21.32 25.81
N ILE A 288 12.91 -21.52 24.52
CA ILE A 288 13.40 -22.66 23.74
C ILE A 288 14.26 -22.12 22.61
N LEU A 289 15.45 -22.68 22.45
CA LEU A 289 16.41 -22.34 21.40
C LEU A 289 16.47 -23.46 20.36
N GLY A 290 16.86 -23.14 19.13
CA GLY A 290 17.08 -24.13 18.06
C GLY A 290 15.92 -24.32 17.07
N TYR A 291 14.82 -23.59 17.23
CA TYR A 291 13.79 -23.48 16.19
C TYR A 291 14.12 -22.35 15.23
N THR A 292 13.87 -22.58 13.94
CA THR A 292 13.97 -21.57 12.89
C THR A 292 12.59 -21.32 12.34
N PHE A 293 12.07 -20.12 12.52
CA PHE A 293 10.78 -19.73 11.95
C PHE A 293 10.97 -19.30 10.49
N PRO A 294 10.06 -19.69 9.57
CA PRO A 294 10.07 -19.13 8.24
C PRO A 294 9.73 -17.63 8.32
N SER A 295 10.30 -16.84 7.43
CA SER A 295 9.93 -15.42 7.30
C SER A 295 8.76 -15.30 6.33
N CYS A 296 7.60 -14.85 6.81
CA CYS A 296 6.40 -14.72 5.98
C CYS A 296 6.21 -13.27 5.53
N ASP A 297 5.68 -13.12 4.31
CA ASP A 297 5.11 -11.87 3.82
C ASP A 297 3.72 -11.65 4.46
N ILE A 298 3.25 -10.40 4.44
CA ILE A 298 2.00 -9.99 5.11
C ILE A 298 0.72 -10.48 4.41
N ASP A 299 0.86 -11.19 3.29
CA ASP A 299 -0.23 -11.95 2.66
C ASP A 299 -0.25 -13.43 3.05
N GLY A 300 0.62 -13.84 3.97
CA GLY A 300 0.79 -15.21 4.44
C GLY A 300 1.68 -16.10 3.58
N THR A 301 2.22 -15.60 2.46
CA THR A 301 3.18 -16.35 1.63
C THR A 301 4.60 -16.23 2.17
N TYR A 302 5.56 -16.95 1.57
CA TYR A 302 6.96 -16.81 1.97
C TYR A 302 7.54 -15.47 1.51
N LYS A 303 8.27 -14.81 2.43
CA LYS A 303 9.07 -13.62 2.13
C LYS A 303 10.12 -13.95 1.09
N ALA A 304 10.40 -13.00 0.20
CA ALA A 304 11.31 -13.17 -0.92
C ALA A 304 12.72 -13.64 -0.52
N VAL A 305 13.21 -13.20 0.63
CA VAL A 305 14.51 -13.60 1.19
C VAL A 305 14.27 -14.50 2.40
N GLN A 306 14.81 -15.71 2.35
CA GLN A 306 14.93 -16.60 3.51
C GLN A 306 16.39 -16.76 3.90
N GLU A 307 16.64 -17.12 5.15
CA GLU A 307 17.99 -17.21 5.68
C GLU A 307 18.09 -18.30 6.75
N ASN A 308 19.16 -19.09 6.70
CA ASN A 308 19.54 -19.98 7.80
C ASN A 308 20.95 -19.63 8.30
N SER A 309 21.60 -20.46 9.10
CA SER A 309 22.94 -20.15 9.63
C SER A 309 24.05 -20.02 8.58
N THR A 310 23.90 -20.66 7.40
CA THR A 310 24.98 -20.82 6.41
C THR A 310 24.70 -20.14 5.08
N HIS A 311 23.43 -20.01 4.69
CA HIS A 311 23.02 -19.54 3.38
C HIS A 311 21.87 -18.53 3.46
N LYS A 312 21.75 -17.72 2.42
CA LYS A 312 20.55 -16.93 2.09
C LYS A 312 19.94 -17.43 0.80
N TYR A 313 18.63 -17.35 0.69
CA TYR A 313 17.85 -17.91 -0.40
C TYR A 313 16.87 -16.89 -0.95
N CYS A 314 16.74 -16.83 -2.28
CA CYS A 314 15.54 -16.25 -2.87
C CYS A 314 14.45 -17.32 -2.97
N MET A 315 13.24 -16.96 -2.56
CA MET A 315 12.09 -17.86 -2.52
C MET A 315 10.90 -17.27 -3.28
N ASP A 316 10.14 -18.11 -3.98
CA ASP A 316 8.84 -17.72 -4.54
C ASP A 316 7.74 -17.68 -3.46
N LYS A 317 6.50 -17.40 -3.83
CA LYS A 317 5.40 -17.27 -2.86
C LYS A 317 4.97 -18.64 -2.29
N GLU A 318 5.26 -19.70 -3.02
CA GLU A 318 4.85 -21.07 -2.73
C GLU A 318 5.86 -21.84 -1.88
N GLY A 319 7.08 -21.32 -1.74
CA GLY A 319 8.16 -21.89 -0.93
C GLY A 319 9.31 -22.52 -1.74
N ASN A 320 9.30 -22.40 -3.07
CA ASN A 320 10.37 -22.95 -3.90
C ASN A 320 11.61 -22.04 -3.90
N ILE A 321 12.78 -22.65 -3.81
CA ILE A 321 14.06 -21.95 -3.82
C ILE A 321 14.42 -21.57 -5.26
N LEU A 322 14.58 -20.27 -5.51
CA LEU A 322 14.97 -19.71 -6.81
C LEU A 322 16.51 -19.61 -6.94
N THR A 323 17.20 -19.23 -5.86
CA THR A 323 18.66 -19.20 -5.78
C THR A 323 19.12 -19.34 -4.33
N ALA A 324 20.36 -19.77 -4.12
CA ALA A 324 20.96 -19.96 -2.80
C ALA A 324 22.41 -19.46 -2.81
N LEU A 325 22.78 -18.61 -1.85
CA LEU A 325 24.14 -18.08 -1.70
C LEU A 325 24.71 -18.40 -0.32
N SER A 326 25.96 -18.89 -0.31
CA SER A 326 26.75 -19.08 0.90
C SER A 326 27.11 -17.72 1.51
N LYS A 327 26.84 -17.56 2.82
CA LYS A 327 27.22 -16.35 3.57
C LYS A 327 28.72 -16.23 3.79
N VAL A 328 29.46 -17.32 3.62
CA VAL A 328 30.91 -17.36 3.81
C VAL A 328 31.61 -17.08 2.49
N ASP A 329 31.28 -17.85 1.46
CA ASP A 329 31.99 -17.78 0.17
C ASP A 329 31.58 -16.54 -0.63
N ASN A 330 30.29 -16.19 -0.59
CA ASN A 330 29.70 -15.10 -1.37
C ASN A 330 29.16 -13.99 -0.46
N LYS A 331 29.89 -13.67 0.63
CA LYS A 331 29.43 -12.76 1.69
C LYS A 331 28.83 -11.46 1.16
N THR A 332 29.54 -10.72 0.30
CA THR A 332 29.05 -9.42 -0.22
C THR A 332 27.76 -9.54 -1.04
N LEU A 333 27.64 -10.59 -1.86
CA LEU A 333 26.43 -10.84 -2.65
C LEU A 333 25.26 -11.28 -1.77
N ALA A 334 25.53 -12.12 -0.76
CA ALA A 334 24.53 -12.55 0.21
C ALA A 334 24.05 -11.38 1.09
N ASP A 335 24.95 -10.50 1.53
CA ASP A 335 24.61 -9.33 2.35
C ASP A 335 23.72 -8.34 1.60
N SER A 336 23.88 -8.22 0.28
CA SER A 336 23.07 -7.33 -0.58
C SER A 336 21.82 -7.97 -1.17
N MET A 337 21.53 -9.25 -0.89
CA MET A 337 20.38 -9.98 -1.44
C MET A 337 19.04 -9.36 -1.04
N ASP A 338 18.24 -8.95 -2.03
CA ASP A 338 16.86 -8.49 -1.87
C ASP A 338 15.83 -9.26 -2.72
N CYS A 339 16.31 -10.08 -3.67
CA CYS A 339 15.51 -10.96 -4.52
C CYS A 339 14.46 -10.27 -5.40
N LYS A 340 14.46 -8.93 -5.52
CA LYS A 340 13.39 -8.18 -6.19
C LYS A 340 13.24 -8.53 -7.67
N CYS A 341 14.36 -8.82 -8.36
CA CYS A 341 14.32 -9.18 -9.77
C CYS A 341 13.75 -10.59 -9.97
N LEU A 342 14.22 -11.59 -9.21
CA LEU A 342 13.69 -12.95 -9.30
C LEU A 342 12.21 -13.01 -8.90
N ARG A 343 11.78 -12.18 -7.94
CA ARG A 343 10.36 -12.04 -7.59
C ARG A 343 9.54 -11.45 -8.72
N ALA A 344 10.01 -10.39 -9.37
CA ALA A 344 9.36 -9.86 -10.55
C ALA A 344 9.19 -10.93 -11.64
N LEU A 345 10.21 -11.76 -11.90
CA LEU A 345 10.11 -12.86 -12.86
C LEU A 345 9.03 -13.89 -12.55
N SER A 346 8.69 -14.10 -11.28
CA SER A 346 7.63 -15.02 -10.86
C SER A 346 6.21 -14.46 -11.07
N VAL A 347 6.10 -13.13 -11.14
CA VAL A 347 4.82 -12.41 -11.29
C VAL A 347 4.55 -12.03 -12.75
N MET A 348 5.61 -11.71 -13.50
CA MET A 348 5.52 -11.26 -14.88
C MET A 348 4.93 -12.33 -15.81
N THR A 349 3.90 -11.95 -16.58
CA THR A 349 3.37 -12.78 -17.66
C THR A 349 4.04 -12.50 -19.01
N THR A 350 4.80 -11.41 -19.11
CA THR A 350 5.46 -10.99 -20.35
C THR A 350 6.70 -11.83 -20.65
N ASN A 351 6.99 -12.01 -21.94
CA ASN A 351 8.17 -12.76 -22.40
C ASN A 351 9.49 -11.97 -22.27
N GLU A 352 9.41 -10.64 -22.17
CA GLU A 352 10.57 -9.75 -22.10
C GLU A 352 11.01 -9.56 -20.64
N LYS A 353 11.67 -10.59 -20.12
CA LYS A 353 12.09 -10.68 -18.72
C LYS A 353 13.33 -9.82 -18.43
N PRO A 354 13.41 -9.12 -17.27
CA PRO A 354 14.62 -8.44 -16.83
C PRO A 354 15.76 -9.42 -16.55
N SER A 355 16.98 -8.91 -16.57
CA SER A 355 18.19 -9.64 -16.21
C SER A 355 18.47 -9.51 -14.70
N CYS A 356 18.68 -10.64 -14.03
CA CYS A 356 18.91 -10.68 -12.59
C CYS A 356 20.36 -11.13 -12.28
N LEU A 357 20.92 -10.59 -11.20
CA LEU A 357 22.15 -11.09 -10.60
C LEU A 357 21.91 -12.42 -9.87
N GLU A 358 22.99 -13.14 -9.56
CA GLU A 358 22.94 -14.44 -8.85
C GLU A 358 22.30 -14.35 -7.46
N ASN A 359 22.40 -13.19 -6.81
CA ASN A 359 21.74 -12.90 -5.54
C ASN A 359 20.26 -12.49 -5.70
N GLY A 360 19.72 -12.54 -6.91
CA GLY A 360 18.32 -12.26 -7.21
C GLY A 360 17.95 -10.78 -7.35
N ASN A 361 18.92 -9.87 -7.24
CA ASN A 361 18.72 -8.45 -7.45
C ASN A 361 18.70 -8.11 -8.94
N TYR A 362 18.26 -6.91 -9.30
CA TYR A 362 18.37 -6.41 -10.67
C TYR A 362 19.83 -6.21 -11.06
N THR A 363 20.21 -6.67 -12.26
CA THR A 363 21.48 -6.24 -12.86
C THR A 363 21.42 -4.73 -13.12
N PRO A 364 22.44 -3.93 -12.71
CA PRO A 364 22.40 -2.48 -12.88
C PRO A 364 22.19 -2.03 -14.32
N MET A 365 22.69 -2.79 -15.30
CA MET A 365 22.39 -2.58 -16.72
C MET A 365 21.30 -3.54 -17.19
N GLN A 366 20.22 -2.99 -17.75
CA GLN A 366 19.11 -3.75 -18.33
C GLN A 366 19.01 -3.44 -19.83
N CYS A 367 18.94 -4.48 -20.65
CA CYS A 367 18.77 -4.36 -22.09
C CYS A 367 17.42 -4.90 -22.52
N ARG A 368 16.68 -4.14 -23.32
CA ARG A 368 15.37 -4.50 -23.85
C ARG A 368 15.23 -3.99 -25.27
N ARG A 369 14.87 -4.88 -26.20
CA ARG A 369 14.64 -4.56 -27.63
C ARG A 369 15.82 -3.83 -28.29
N GLY A 370 17.05 -4.25 -28.00
CA GLY A 370 18.26 -3.67 -28.57
C GLY A 370 18.71 -2.33 -27.97
N SER A 371 18.06 -1.84 -26.91
CA SER A 371 18.49 -0.66 -26.14
C SER A 371 18.83 -1.06 -24.71
N CYS A 372 19.94 -0.56 -24.18
CA CYS A 372 20.43 -0.79 -22.83
C CYS A 372 20.39 0.49 -21.99
N ARG A 373 20.07 0.35 -20.71
CA ARG A 373 19.93 1.45 -19.74
C ARG A 373 20.36 1.03 -18.34
N CYS A 374 20.64 2.01 -17.49
CA CYS A 374 20.86 1.77 -16.08
C CYS A 374 19.55 1.73 -15.29
N VAL A 375 19.48 0.85 -14.28
CA VAL A 375 18.36 0.76 -13.34
C VAL A 375 18.82 0.85 -11.89
N ASP A 376 17.93 1.31 -11.01
CA ASP A 376 18.13 1.24 -9.57
C ASP A 376 17.90 -0.19 -9.02
N GLY A 377 18.09 -0.38 -7.71
CA GLY A 377 17.87 -1.68 -7.06
C GLY A 377 16.41 -2.16 -7.07
N ASN A 378 15.46 -1.30 -7.46
CA ASN A 378 14.06 -1.68 -7.62
C ASN A 378 13.70 -2.01 -9.07
N GLY A 379 14.62 -1.81 -10.03
CA GLY A 379 14.43 -2.04 -11.45
C GLY A 379 13.97 -0.80 -12.23
N ASN A 380 13.86 0.37 -11.60
CA ASN A 380 13.47 1.60 -12.29
C ASN A 380 14.64 2.17 -13.09
N GLN A 381 14.37 2.65 -14.30
CA GLN A 381 15.38 3.35 -15.07
C GLN A 381 15.88 4.61 -14.35
N VAL A 382 17.20 4.77 -14.31
CA VAL A 382 17.86 5.97 -13.80
C VAL A 382 18.80 6.54 -14.87
N CYS A 383 18.70 7.83 -15.13
CA CYS A 383 19.65 8.54 -16.00
C CYS A 383 20.57 9.44 -15.17
N LYS A 384 21.68 8.87 -14.67
CA LYS A 384 22.68 9.63 -13.90
C LYS A 384 23.71 10.36 -14.78
N ALA A 385 23.92 9.86 -16.00
CA ALA A 385 24.89 10.39 -16.95
C ALA A 385 24.33 10.25 -18.37
N THR A 386 24.81 11.09 -19.28
CA THR A 386 24.47 11.03 -20.70
C THR A 386 25.50 10.21 -21.47
N PRO A 387 25.10 9.36 -22.43
CA PRO A 387 23.71 9.08 -22.84
C PRO A 387 22.94 8.19 -21.84
N CYS A 388 21.63 8.45 -21.66
CA CYS A 388 20.77 7.68 -20.74
C CYS A 388 20.53 6.23 -21.18
N GLU A 389 20.64 6.01 -22.49
CA GLU A 389 20.44 4.73 -23.15
C GLU A 389 21.41 4.61 -24.32
N VAL A 390 21.85 3.40 -24.60
CA VAL A 390 22.71 3.08 -25.74
C VAL A 390 22.17 1.87 -26.47
N ASN A 391 22.50 1.72 -27.74
CA ASN A 391 22.22 0.47 -28.44
C ASN A 391 22.98 -0.68 -27.77
N GLU A 392 22.45 -1.89 -27.86
CA GLU A 392 23.03 -3.07 -27.24
C GLU A 392 24.47 -3.38 -27.71
N ILE A 393 24.79 -2.98 -28.94
CA ILE A 393 26.15 -3.08 -29.51
C ILE A 393 27.14 -2.20 -28.74
N ASP A 394 26.68 -1.07 -28.21
CA ASP A 394 27.48 -0.06 -27.51
C ASP A 394 27.34 -0.16 -25.98
N LYS A 395 26.76 -1.25 -25.46
CA LYS A 395 26.43 -1.39 -24.02
C LYS A 395 27.63 -1.16 -23.09
N ASP A 396 28.83 -1.50 -23.53
CA ASP A 396 30.07 -1.36 -22.73
C ASP A 396 30.47 0.12 -22.54
N THR A 397 29.88 1.03 -23.33
CA THR A 397 30.06 2.48 -23.17
C THR A 397 29.17 3.07 -22.07
N LEU A 398 28.09 2.37 -21.69
CA LEU A 398 27.16 2.79 -20.67
C LEU A 398 27.71 2.42 -19.28
N LYS A 399 27.84 3.43 -18.42
CA LYS A 399 28.33 3.24 -17.05
C LYS A 399 27.17 3.21 -16.06
N CYS A 400 26.88 2.00 -15.60
CA CYS A 400 26.06 1.68 -14.43
C CYS A 400 26.99 1.11 -13.35
#